data_AF-A0A2M6GEK3-F1
#
_entry.id   AF-A0A2M6GEK3-F1
#
_cell.length_a   1.000
_cell.length_b   1.000
_cell.length_c   1.000
_cell.angle_alpha   90.00
_cell.angle_beta   90.00
_cell.angle_gamma   90.00
#
_symmetry.space_group_name_H-M   'P 1'
#
loop_
_entity.id
_entity.type
_entity.pdbx_description
1 polymer ?
#
loop_
_entity_poly.entity_id
_entity_poly.type
_entity_poly.pdbx_seq_one_letter_code
_entity_poly.pdbx_strand_id
1 'polypeptide(L)'
;MIIRADDSISEIISKAKLPKTIDLLDTTRVPYSEYLIIAGDETRMAFKNLFNVVYTGEKEELAYVQQRSPFKPAQPSYQTSVIYLLDESVVLEKTGQIIEPLDIVFEGYWGWEKLGDMLPLDYLPSQN
;
A
#
# COMPACT_ATOMS: atom_id res chain seq x y z
N MET A 1 -5.53 -44.87 26.99
CA MET A 1 -4.95 -43.56 27.36
C MET A 1 -5.95 -42.50 26.95
N ILE A 2 -6.69 -41.95 27.92
CA ILE A 2 -7.75 -40.96 27.68
C ILE A 2 -7.10 -39.60 27.95
N ILE A 3 -6.85 -38.83 26.90
CA ILE A 3 -6.28 -37.48 27.02
C ILE A 3 -7.39 -36.56 27.53
N ARG A 4 -7.19 -35.94 28.70
CA ARG A 4 -8.12 -34.98 29.29
C ARG A 4 -7.97 -33.63 28.58
N ALA A 5 -9.07 -32.90 28.42
CA ALA A 5 -9.14 -31.63 27.69
C ALA A 5 -8.33 -30.48 28.31
N ASP A 6 -7.83 -30.65 29.54
CA ASP A 6 -7.06 -29.64 30.29
C ASP A 6 -5.54 -29.88 30.21
N ASP A 7 -5.06 -30.55 29.16
CA ASP A 7 -3.66 -30.90 28.97
C ASP A 7 -2.88 -29.73 28.33
N SER A 8 -1.79 -29.27 28.96
CA SER A 8 -0.97 -28.12 28.53
C SER A 8 -0.47 -28.25 27.08
N ILE A 9 -0.38 -29.47 26.55
CA ILE A 9 -0.03 -29.75 25.16
C ILE A 9 -1.09 -29.18 24.19
N SER A 10 -2.36 -29.30 24.54
CA SER A 10 -3.47 -28.80 23.70
C SER A 10 -3.45 -27.27 23.60
N GLU A 11 -3.06 -26.58 24.67
CA GLU A 11 -2.88 -25.14 24.73
C GLU A 11 -1.70 -24.67 23.87
N ILE A 12 -0.58 -25.40 23.90
CA ILE A 12 0.59 -25.10 23.05
C ILE A 12 0.25 -25.27 21.57
N ILE A 13 -0.45 -26.35 21.21
CA ILE A 13 -0.90 -26.59 19.82
C ILE A 13 -1.90 -25.51 19.37
N SER A 14 -2.79 -25.07 20.26
CA SER A 14 -3.71 -23.94 20.01
C SER A 14 -2.94 -22.65 19.72
N LYS A 15 -1.95 -22.29 20.55
CA LYS A 15 -1.12 -21.10 20.36
C LYS A 15 -0.26 -21.18 19.11
N ALA A 16 0.24 -22.36 18.76
CA ALA A 16 1.03 -22.57 17.53
C ALA A 16 0.20 -22.40 16.25
N LYS A 17 -1.12 -22.54 16.32
CA LYS A 17 -2.04 -22.29 15.20
C LYS A 17 -2.42 -20.82 15.04
N LEU A 18 -2.09 -19.98 16.02
CA LEU A 18 -2.35 -18.55 15.91
C LEU A 18 -1.47 -17.95 14.81
N PRO A 19 -1.99 -16.97 14.06
CA PRO A 19 -1.20 -16.28 13.05
C PRO A 19 -0.01 -15.58 13.72
N LYS A 20 1.16 -15.67 13.09
CA LYS A 20 2.41 -15.07 13.61
C LYS A 20 2.41 -13.54 13.54
N THR A 21 1.52 -12.99 12.71
CA THR A 21 1.35 -11.55 12.48
C THR A 21 -0.14 -11.21 12.57
N ILE A 22 -0.43 -9.99 12.99
CA ILE A 22 -1.79 -9.44 13.01
C ILE A 22 -1.74 -8.20 12.12
N ASP A 23 -2.55 -8.20 11.07
CA ASP A 23 -2.72 -7.04 10.22
C ASP A 23 -3.77 -6.13 10.86
N LEU A 24 -3.35 -4.92 11.24
CA LEU A 24 -4.22 -3.92 11.86
C LEU A 24 -4.23 -2.66 10.99
N LEU A 25 -5.42 -2.25 10.56
CA LEU A 25 -5.63 -0.99 9.85
C LEU A 25 -6.08 0.08 10.84
N ASP A 26 -5.21 1.05 11.10
CA ASP A 26 -5.60 2.29 11.77
C ASP A 26 -6.26 3.23 10.76
N THR A 27 -7.46 3.69 11.09
CA THR A 27 -8.26 4.60 10.23
C THR A 27 -8.22 6.04 10.73
N THR A 28 -7.45 6.29 11.78
CA THR A 28 -7.19 7.63 12.30
C THR A 28 -6.56 8.50 11.21
N ARG A 29 -7.04 9.74 11.08
CA ARG A 29 -6.49 10.65 10.08
C ARG A 29 -5.04 10.98 10.44
N VAL A 30 -4.18 10.79 9.46
CA VAL A 30 -2.74 10.99 9.53
C VAL A 30 -2.43 12.50 9.49
N PRO A 31 -1.79 13.09 10.51
CA PRO A 31 -1.35 14.49 10.47
C PRO A 31 -0.10 14.64 9.58
N TYR A 32 -0.26 15.26 8.40
CA TYR A 32 0.82 15.32 7.39
C TYR A 32 2.13 15.93 7.91
N SER A 33 2.06 16.91 8.81
CA SER A 33 3.23 17.56 9.39
C SER A 33 4.12 16.62 10.20
N GLU A 34 3.61 15.48 10.68
CA GLU A 34 4.42 14.51 11.43
C GLU A 34 5.27 13.62 10.52
N TYR A 35 4.91 13.51 9.24
CA TYR A 35 5.57 12.63 8.27
C TYR A 35 6.34 13.40 7.20
N LEU A 36 6.32 14.74 7.28
CA LEU A 36 7.06 15.64 6.40
C LEU A 36 8.14 16.36 7.19
N ILE A 37 9.39 16.21 6.74
CA ILE A 37 10.56 16.87 7.29
C ILE A 37 10.96 17.96 6.31
N ILE A 38 10.80 19.22 6.70
CA ILE A 38 11.14 20.39 5.88
C ILE A 38 12.46 20.96 6.38
N ALA A 39 13.51 20.87 5.57
CA ALA A 39 14.84 21.37 5.87
C ALA A 39 15.28 22.40 4.81
N GLY A 40 14.87 23.66 5.00
CA GLY A 40 15.17 24.72 4.04
C GLY A 40 14.38 24.55 2.75
N ASP A 41 15.08 24.31 1.64
CA ASP A 41 14.47 24.11 0.30
C ASP A 41 14.17 22.62 0.01
N GLU A 42 14.64 21.71 0.86
CA GLU A 42 14.44 20.27 0.72
C GLU A 42 13.27 19.81 1.59
N THR A 43 12.34 19.06 0.99
CA THR A 43 11.24 18.41 1.70
C THR A 43 11.46 16.91 1.63
N ARG A 44 11.42 16.23 2.76
CA ARG A 44 11.50 14.76 2.85
C ARG A 44 10.23 14.19 3.46
N MET A 45 9.81 13.03 2.99
CA MET A 45 8.75 12.25 3.61
C MET A 45 9.35 11.03 4.31
N ALA A 46 9.01 10.83 5.57
CA ALA A 46 9.51 9.73 6.39
C ALA A 46 8.40 9.18 7.26
N PHE A 47 8.16 7.87 7.16
CA PHE A 47 7.22 7.15 8.01
C PHE A 47 7.63 5.69 8.12
N LYS A 48 7.21 5.06 9.22
CA LYS A 48 7.44 3.64 9.46
C LYS A 48 6.16 2.85 9.17
N ASN A 49 6.32 1.65 8.61
CA ASN A 49 5.23 0.75 8.19
C ASN A 49 4.56 1.20 6.88
N LEU A 50 3.27 0.89 6.73
CA LEU A 50 2.50 1.10 5.52
C LEU A 50 1.44 2.17 5.74
N PHE A 51 1.19 2.99 4.73
CA PHE A 51 0.05 3.88 4.70
C PHE A 51 -1.03 3.38 3.77
N ASN A 52 -2.26 3.37 4.28
CA ASN A 52 -3.45 3.16 3.48
C ASN A 52 -3.94 4.51 2.96
N VAL A 53 -3.98 4.65 1.64
CA VAL A 53 -4.44 5.86 0.96
C VAL A 53 -5.76 5.56 0.29
N VAL A 54 -6.80 6.31 0.67
CA VAL A 54 -8.14 6.21 0.08
C VAL A 54 -8.46 7.53 -0.63
N TYR A 55 -8.52 7.49 -1.95
CA TYR A 55 -8.94 8.63 -2.75
C TYR A 55 -10.45 8.55 -3.04
N THR A 56 -11.18 9.58 -2.61
CA THR A 56 -12.65 9.61 -2.69
C THR A 56 -13.19 10.45 -3.85
N GLY A 57 -12.31 11.08 -4.64
CA GLY A 57 -12.71 11.95 -5.75
C GLY A 57 -13.21 11.17 -6.98
N GLU A 58 -12.86 9.90 -7.08
CA GLU A 58 -13.22 9.03 -8.19
C GLU A 58 -13.43 7.58 -7.72
N LYS A 59 -14.13 6.78 -8.53
CA LYS A 59 -14.28 5.34 -8.30
C LYS A 59 -13.17 4.54 -8.99
N GLU A 60 -12.96 3.33 -8.53
CA GLU A 60 -12.11 2.36 -9.21
C GLU A 60 -12.61 2.06 -10.63
N GLU A 61 -11.70 1.84 -11.58
CA GLU A 61 -12.06 1.32 -12.89
C GLU A 61 -12.65 -0.10 -12.83
N LEU A 62 -13.60 -0.39 -13.75
CA LEU A 62 -14.20 -1.72 -13.85
C LEU A 62 -13.18 -2.83 -14.12
N ALA A 63 -12.16 -2.55 -14.93
CA ALA A 63 -11.11 -3.51 -15.25
C ALA A 63 -10.32 -3.93 -14.01
N TYR A 64 -9.92 -2.97 -13.17
CA TYR A 64 -9.26 -3.22 -11.88
C TYR A 64 -10.14 -4.09 -10.96
N VAL A 65 -11.41 -3.73 -10.83
CA VAL A 65 -12.37 -4.43 -9.97
C VAL A 65 -12.59 -5.88 -10.43
N GLN A 66 -12.72 -6.09 -11.74
CA GLN A 66 -12.86 -7.42 -12.34
C GLN A 66 -11.58 -8.26 -12.16
N GLN A 67 -10.39 -7.66 -12.30
CA GLN A 67 -9.12 -8.35 -12.07
C GLN A 67 -8.96 -8.79 -10.62
N ARG A 68 -9.36 -7.95 -9.65
CA ARG A 68 -9.29 -8.27 -8.21
C ARG A 68 -10.31 -9.32 -7.79
N SER A 69 -11.48 -9.36 -8.43
CA SER A 69 -12.55 -10.32 -8.12
C SER A 69 -13.10 -10.99 -9.37
N PRO A 70 -12.33 -11.88 -10.02
CA PRO A 70 -12.72 -12.46 -11.32
C PRO A 70 -13.96 -13.37 -11.22
N PHE A 71 -14.22 -13.94 -10.04
CA PHE A 71 -15.30 -14.90 -9.82
C PHE A 71 -16.53 -14.32 -9.10
N LYS A 72 -16.53 -13.01 -8.77
CA LYS A 72 -17.64 -12.36 -8.09
C LYS A 72 -17.86 -10.95 -8.64
N PRO A 73 -19.11 -10.54 -8.90
CA PRO A 73 -19.40 -9.16 -9.25
C PRO A 73 -19.08 -8.27 -8.05
N ALA A 74 -17.94 -7.56 -8.13
CA ALA A 74 -17.58 -6.50 -7.21
C ALA A 74 -18.02 -5.15 -7.82
N GLN A 75 -18.55 -4.26 -6.99
CA GLN A 75 -18.90 -2.91 -7.42
C GLN A 75 -17.69 -2.00 -7.22
N PRO A 76 -17.39 -1.10 -8.17
CA PRO A 76 -16.40 -0.05 -7.99
C PRO A 76 -16.64 0.77 -6.72
N SER A 77 -15.62 0.84 -5.88
CA SER A 77 -15.60 1.66 -4.66
C SER A 77 -14.61 2.81 -4.81
N TYR A 78 -14.26 3.46 -3.70
CA TYR A 78 -13.15 4.40 -3.65
C TYR A 78 -11.82 3.73 -4.00
N GLN A 79 -10.97 4.48 -4.68
CA GLN A 79 -9.64 4.05 -5.06
C GLN A 79 -8.79 3.89 -3.80
N THR A 80 -8.40 2.65 -3.50
CA THR A 80 -7.62 2.31 -2.32
C THR A 80 -6.25 1.80 -2.73
N SER A 81 -5.22 2.41 -2.15
CA SER A 81 -3.82 2.06 -2.39
C SER A 81 -3.07 1.92 -1.08
N VAL A 82 -1.97 1.19 -1.10
CA VAL A 82 -1.04 1.10 0.01
C VAL A 82 0.33 1.59 -0.45
N ILE A 83 0.98 2.39 0.38
CA ILE A 83 2.33 2.87 0.11
C ILE A 83 3.28 2.53 1.26
N TYR A 84 4.53 2.25 0.93
CA TYR A 84 5.60 2.06 1.90
C TYR A 84 6.94 2.47 1.29
N LEU A 85 7.87 2.90 2.15
CA LEU A 85 9.20 3.35 1.76
C LEU A 85 10.19 2.17 1.79
N LEU A 86 11.13 2.13 0.85
CA LEU A 86 12.24 1.20 0.85
C LEU A 86 13.47 1.73 1.61
N ASP A 87 13.57 3.05 1.73
CA ASP A 87 14.57 3.76 2.53
C ASP A 87 13.92 4.45 3.75
N GLU A 88 14.72 4.94 4.69
CA GLU A 88 14.26 5.64 5.90
C GLU A 88 13.46 6.91 5.59
N SER A 89 13.74 7.55 4.45
CA SER A 89 13.02 8.72 3.98
C SER A 89 13.15 8.87 2.47
N VAL A 90 12.19 9.54 1.84
CA VAL A 90 12.23 9.88 0.41
C VAL A 90 12.22 11.39 0.22
N VAL A 91 12.99 11.87 -0.76
CA VAL A 91 13.04 13.31 -1.07
C VAL A 91 11.91 13.66 -2.03
N LEU A 92 11.21 14.75 -1.72
CA LEU A 92 10.15 15.31 -2.53
C LEU A 92 10.63 16.57 -3.26
N GLU A 93 10.31 16.64 -4.54
CA GLU A 93 10.37 17.85 -5.34
C GLU A 93 9.40 18.91 -4.83
N LYS A 94 9.60 20.17 -5.24
CA LYS A 94 8.67 21.27 -4.94
C LYS A 94 7.26 21.03 -5.49
N THR A 95 7.14 20.19 -6.51
CA THR A 95 5.86 19.75 -7.10
C THR A 95 5.17 18.65 -6.30
N GLY A 96 5.83 18.06 -5.31
CA GLY A 96 5.36 16.90 -4.54
C GLY A 96 5.68 15.55 -5.19
N GLN A 97 6.42 15.55 -6.31
CA GLN A 97 6.93 14.30 -6.91
C GLN A 97 8.09 13.75 -6.10
N ILE A 98 8.24 12.43 -6.11
CA ILE A 98 9.36 11.75 -5.44
C ILE A 98 10.55 11.78 -6.39
N ILE A 99 11.72 12.22 -5.89
CA ILE A 99 12.93 12.39 -6.71
C ILE A 99 13.44 11.05 -7.23
N GLU A 100 13.55 10.06 -6.35
CA GLU A 100 13.97 8.69 -6.69
C GLU A 100 12.75 7.76 -6.61
N PRO A 101 12.13 7.40 -7.76
CA PRO A 101 10.92 6.59 -7.77
C PRO A 101 11.11 5.20 -7.18
N LEU A 102 12.34 4.70 -7.11
CA LEU A 102 12.65 3.38 -6.56
C LEU A 102 12.60 3.34 -5.03
N ASP A 103 12.60 4.49 -4.34
CA ASP A 103 12.59 4.52 -2.87
C ASP A 103 11.20 4.32 -2.26
N ILE A 104 10.16 4.21 -3.08
CA ILE A 104 8.78 4.00 -2.67
C ILE A 104 8.13 2.87 -3.46
N VAL A 105 7.23 2.15 -2.81
CA VAL A 105 6.38 1.15 -3.48
C VAL A 105 4.92 1.55 -3.39
N PHE A 106 4.20 1.34 -4.49
CA PHE A 106 2.76 1.55 -4.62
C PHE A 106 2.07 0.21 -4.87
N GLU A 107 1.16 -0.16 -3.98
CA GLU A 107 0.29 -1.32 -4.13
C GLU A 107 -1.18 -0.89 -4.25
N GLY A 108 -2.00 -1.76 -4.84
CA GLY A 108 -3.42 -1.49 -5.03
C GLY A 108 -3.68 -0.66 -6.28
N TYR A 109 -4.57 0.31 -6.18
CA TYR A 109 -5.10 1.04 -7.34
C TYR A 109 -4.03 1.89 -8.06
N TRP A 110 -3.26 2.70 -7.32
CA TRP A 110 -2.19 3.52 -7.89
C TRP A 110 -1.08 2.69 -8.54
N GLY A 111 -0.75 1.53 -7.97
CA GLY A 111 0.22 0.62 -8.59
C GLY A 111 -0.31 0.05 -9.92
N TRP A 112 -1.59 -0.29 -9.97
CA TRP A 112 -2.24 -0.80 -11.18
C TRP A 112 -2.29 0.25 -12.30
N GLU A 113 -2.71 1.48 -12.01
CA GLU A 113 -2.71 2.57 -12.99
C GLU A 113 -1.31 2.90 -13.48
N LYS A 114 -0.33 3.05 -12.56
CA LYS A 114 1.06 3.32 -12.94
C LYS A 114 1.64 2.28 -13.90
N LEU A 115 1.30 1.01 -13.69
CA LEU A 115 1.72 -0.07 -14.59
C LEU A 115 0.95 -0.07 -15.92
N GLY A 116 -0.33 0.28 -15.90
CA GLY A 116 -1.18 0.40 -17.10
C GLY A 116 -0.79 1.57 -18.01
N ASP A 117 -0.38 2.69 -17.41
CA ASP A 117 0.05 3.91 -18.09
C ASP A 117 1.53 3.86 -18.51
N MET A 118 2.27 2.84 -18.07
CA MET A 118 3.68 2.73 -18.39
C MET A 118 3.86 2.42 -19.87
N LEU A 119 4.66 3.23 -20.55
CA LEU A 119 5.01 2.99 -21.93
C LEU A 119 5.95 1.77 -22.04
N PRO A 120 5.87 1.01 -23.15
CA PRO A 120 6.87 0.00 -23.46
C PRO A 120 8.29 0.56 -23.41
N LEU A 121 9.26 -0.28 -23.03
CA LEU A 121 10.67 0.13 -22.95
C LEU A 121 11.26 0.58 -24.30
N ASP A 122 10.66 0.11 -25.40
CA ASP A 122 11.03 0.44 -26.77
C ASP A 122 10.12 1.50 -27.41
N TYR A 123 9.30 2.20 -26.61
CA TYR A 123 8.44 3.26 -27.12
C TYR A 123 9.26 4.40 -27.73
N LEU A 124 9.01 4.69 -29.01
CA LEU A 124 9.56 5.85 -29.71
C LEU A 124 8.46 6.91 -29.85
N PRO A 125 8.58 8.08 -29.22
CA PRO A 125 7.60 9.14 -29.37
C PRO A 125 7.56 9.60 -30.83
N SER A 126 6.37 9.68 -31.40
CA SER A 126 6.18 10.25 -32.74
C SER A 126 6.56 11.74 -32.69
N GLN A 127 7.55 12.13 -33.49
CA GLN A 127 7.92 13.52 -33.70
C GLN A 127 6.76 14.22 -34.42
N ASN A 128 5.98 15.04 -33.69
CA ASN A 128 5.04 16.00 -34.27
C ASN A 128 5.56 17.40 -34.02
#